data_AF-A0A7J2L4G4-F1
#
_entry.id   AF-A0A7J2L4G4-F1
#
_cell.length_a   1.000
_cell.length_b   1.000
_cell.length_c   1.000
_cell.angle_alpha   90.00
_cell.angle_beta   90.00
_cell.angle_gamma   90.00
#
_symmetry.space_group_name_H-M   'P 1'
#
loop_
_entity.id
_entity.type
_entity.pdbx_description
1 polymer ?
#
loop_
_entity_poly.entity_id
_entity_poly.type
_entity_poly.pdbx_seq_one_letter_code
_entity_poly.pdbx_strand_id
1 'polypeptide(L)'
;MDMLYIPRRLSIKDIISVAYNTSRVKLSKIFAHNIQRKREYIEKISGEEKTIYGVTTGVGALATKKISVQEAKKLQEKILVSHAVGYGCFLDDKIVRAAMFIRANMLSRGYSGVRPEIIVLLCGLLNENVVPCVPRYGSVGASGDLAPLAHIALVVVGSHHGYARINGRTTTGFELKRALFNLYRKYLENFYREVFPSKDALDFINLDALKNPKKNLIELSYKEGIALINGTDVESAILALGLHRISNLIEWSKKALCLSIEAIRGILDAFDPEVISLLNSD
;
A
#
# COMPACT_ATOMS: atom_id res chain seq x y z
N MET A 1 16.92 12.92 -3.05
CA MET A 1 15.89 11.90 -3.31
C MET A 1 14.69 12.63 -3.88
N ASP A 2 14.32 12.33 -5.12
CA ASP A 2 13.31 13.12 -5.85
C ASP A 2 11.91 12.87 -5.29
N MET A 3 11.03 13.87 -5.47
CA MET A 3 9.64 13.78 -5.04
C MET A 3 8.77 13.22 -6.17
N LEU A 4 8.24 12.01 -5.97
CA LEU A 4 7.25 11.38 -6.83
C LEU A 4 5.85 11.68 -6.30
N TYR A 5 5.08 12.46 -7.06
CA TYR A 5 3.65 12.57 -6.81
C TYR A 5 2.95 11.28 -7.26
N ILE A 6 2.05 10.74 -6.45
CA ILE A 6 1.30 9.53 -6.82
C ILE A 6 0.63 9.74 -8.19
N PRO A 7 1.01 8.96 -9.23
CA PRO A 7 0.55 9.22 -10.59
C PRO A 7 -0.83 8.62 -10.83
N ARG A 8 -1.55 9.08 -11.85
CA ARG A 8 -2.83 8.44 -12.24
C ARG A 8 -2.62 7.04 -12.84
N ARG A 9 -1.58 6.89 -13.67
CA ARG A 9 -1.14 5.62 -14.25
C ARG A 9 0.22 5.29 -13.65
N LEU A 10 0.31 4.11 -13.06
CA LEU A 10 1.52 3.65 -12.39
C LEU A 10 2.42 2.94 -13.39
N SER A 11 3.71 3.29 -13.44
CA SER A 11 4.71 2.56 -14.20
C SER A 11 5.52 1.62 -13.31
N ILE A 12 6.16 0.59 -13.92
CA ILE A 12 7.10 -0.28 -13.19
C ILE A 12 8.25 0.57 -12.62
N LYS A 13 8.75 1.56 -13.35
CA LYS A 13 9.83 2.45 -12.89
C LYS A 13 9.46 3.19 -11.60
N ASP A 14 8.23 3.68 -11.49
CA ASP A 14 7.73 4.32 -10.28
C ASP A 14 7.77 3.36 -9.09
N ILE A 15 7.24 2.15 -9.28
CA ILE A 15 7.21 1.09 -8.25
C ILE A 15 8.62 0.75 -7.79
N ILE A 16 9.54 0.52 -8.72
CA ILE A 16 10.94 0.21 -8.42
C ILE A 16 11.60 1.36 -7.66
N SER A 17 11.37 2.61 -8.05
CA SER A 17 11.97 3.76 -7.37
C SER A 17 11.54 3.86 -5.89
N VAL A 18 10.28 3.56 -5.59
CA VAL A 18 9.77 3.59 -4.20
C VAL A 18 10.19 2.34 -3.43
N ALA A 19 10.18 1.17 -4.07
CA ALA A 19 10.63 -0.10 -3.49
C ALA A 19 12.08 -0.04 -3.02
N TYR A 20 12.96 0.53 -3.85
CA TYR A 20 14.39 0.71 -3.55
C TYR A 20 14.69 1.99 -2.75
N ASN A 21 13.66 2.74 -2.34
CA ASN A 21 13.80 3.96 -1.56
C ASN A 21 14.69 5.02 -2.24
N THR A 22 14.57 5.18 -3.55
CA THR A 22 15.26 6.22 -4.35
C THR A 22 14.36 7.42 -4.68
N SER A 23 13.06 7.31 -4.39
CA SER A 23 12.07 8.39 -4.50
C SER A 23 11.26 8.53 -3.21
N ARG A 24 10.99 9.79 -2.83
CA ARG A 24 9.96 10.12 -1.83
C ARG A 24 8.60 10.19 -2.51
N VAL A 25 7.52 9.93 -1.78
CA VAL A 25 6.15 9.90 -2.30
C VAL A 25 5.28 10.98 -1.66
N LYS A 26 4.46 11.66 -2.46
CA LYS A 26 3.48 12.65 -1.97
C LYS A 26 2.13 12.52 -2.69
N LEU A 27 1.03 12.67 -1.95
CA LEU A 27 -0.32 12.81 -2.51
C LEU A 27 -0.51 14.24 -3.04
N SER A 28 -0.97 14.39 -4.28
CA SER A 28 -1.23 15.70 -4.86
C SER A 28 -2.49 16.34 -4.25
N LYS A 29 -2.52 17.69 -4.19
CA LYS A 29 -3.68 18.43 -3.68
C LYS A 29 -4.95 18.11 -4.47
N ILE A 30 -4.83 17.93 -5.79
CA ILE A 30 -5.94 17.60 -6.68
C ILE A 30 -6.54 16.23 -6.32
N PHE A 31 -5.69 15.21 -6.12
CA PHE A 31 -6.18 13.89 -5.73
C PHE A 31 -6.81 13.93 -4.33
N ALA A 32 -6.18 14.63 -3.38
CA ALA A 32 -6.72 14.79 -2.04
C ALA A 32 -8.15 15.38 -2.03
N HIS A 33 -8.38 16.48 -2.75
CA HIS A 33 -9.72 17.08 -2.87
C HIS A 33 -10.72 16.14 -3.58
N ASN A 34 -10.29 15.39 -4.60
CA ASN A 34 -11.16 14.43 -5.27
C ASN A 34 -11.59 13.28 -4.35
N ILE A 35 -10.66 12.76 -3.55
CA ILE A 35 -10.93 11.69 -2.60
C ILE A 35 -11.87 12.19 -1.50
N GLN A 36 -11.60 13.39 -0.96
CA GLN A 36 -12.44 14.02 0.06
C GLN A 36 -13.89 14.22 -0.42
N ARG A 37 -14.10 14.77 -1.62
CA ARG A 37 -15.44 14.94 -2.21
C ARG A 37 -16.19 13.61 -2.36
N LYS A 38 -15.50 12.56 -2.82
CA LYS A 38 -16.11 11.22 -2.95
C LYS A 38 -16.42 10.58 -1.60
N ARG A 39 -15.59 10.85 -0.59
CA ARG A 39 -15.83 10.41 0.79
C ARG A 39 -17.09 11.05 1.36
N GLU A 40 -17.21 12.37 1.25
CA GLU A 40 -18.40 13.14 1.67
C GLU A 40 -19.68 12.68 0.97
N TYR A 41 -19.59 12.36 -0.33
CA TYR A 41 -20.72 11.79 -1.07
C TYR A 41 -21.19 10.45 -0.50
N ILE A 42 -20.26 9.55 -0.16
CA ILE A 42 -20.62 8.27 0.49
C ILE A 42 -21.19 8.52 1.89
N GLU A 43 -20.65 9.49 2.65
CA GLU A 43 -21.16 9.87 3.98
C GLU A 43 -22.60 10.35 3.92
N LYS A 44 -22.93 11.19 2.94
CA LYS A 44 -24.29 11.67 2.72
C LYS A 44 -25.27 10.52 2.42
N ILE A 45 -24.90 9.62 1.51
CA ILE A 45 -25.79 8.52 1.10
C ILE A 45 -25.92 7.46 2.20
N SER A 46 -24.89 7.27 3.03
CA SER A 46 -24.93 6.30 4.13
C SER A 46 -25.80 6.76 5.30
N GLY A 47 -26.13 8.06 5.38
CA GLY A 47 -27.13 8.60 6.30
C GLY A 47 -28.58 8.40 5.83
N GLU A 48 -28.78 8.09 4.56
CA GLU A 48 -30.07 7.69 3.98
C GLU A 48 -30.21 6.16 4.07
N GLU A 49 -31.43 5.59 4.16
CA GLU A 49 -31.71 4.16 4.43
C GLU A 49 -31.24 3.15 3.33
N LYS A 50 -30.17 3.44 2.58
CA LYS A 50 -29.62 2.59 1.52
C LYS A 50 -28.60 1.59 2.06
N THR A 51 -28.78 0.33 1.66
CA THR A 51 -27.87 -0.79 2.01
C THR A 51 -26.59 -0.74 1.16
N ILE A 52 -25.43 -0.56 1.80
CA ILE A 52 -24.11 -0.51 1.13
C ILE A 52 -23.14 -1.52 1.77
N TYR A 53 -22.54 -2.38 0.94
CA TYR A 53 -21.59 -3.43 1.36
C TYR A 53 -20.39 -2.87 2.15
N GLY A 54 -20.14 -3.42 3.34
CA GLY A 54 -19.05 -2.98 4.23
C GLY A 54 -19.27 -1.61 4.89
N VAL A 55 -20.46 -1.01 4.71
CA VAL A 55 -20.87 0.26 5.32
C VAL A 55 -22.07 0.06 6.25
N THR A 56 -23.17 -0.48 5.72
CA THR A 56 -24.38 -0.82 6.49
C THR A 56 -24.60 -2.34 6.56
N THR A 57 -23.71 -3.13 5.95
CA THR A 57 -23.71 -4.59 6.04
C THR A 57 -22.33 -5.14 6.42
N GLY A 58 -22.29 -6.40 6.86
CA GLY A 58 -21.04 -7.12 7.09
C GLY A 58 -20.22 -7.37 5.80
N VAL A 59 -19.10 -8.08 5.93
CA VAL A 59 -18.24 -8.47 4.80
C VAL A 59 -18.22 -9.99 4.62
N GLY A 60 -17.93 -10.46 3.39
CA GLY A 60 -17.81 -11.89 3.09
C GLY A 60 -19.09 -12.67 3.43
N ALA A 61 -18.98 -13.73 4.23
CA ALA A 61 -20.11 -14.54 4.68
C ALA A 61 -21.16 -13.74 5.49
N LEU A 62 -20.82 -12.54 5.97
CA LEU A 62 -21.72 -11.66 6.72
C LEU A 62 -22.32 -10.53 5.85
N ALA A 63 -22.12 -10.56 4.53
CA ALA A 63 -22.58 -9.53 3.60
C ALA A 63 -24.08 -9.21 3.65
N THR A 64 -24.89 -10.17 4.08
CA THR A 64 -26.36 -10.08 4.14
C THR A 64 -26.89 -9.53 5.48
N LYS A 65 -26.05 -9.41 6.52
CA LYS A 65 -26.48 -8.89 7.83
C LYS A 65 -26.36 -7.37 7.85
N LYS A 66 -27.46 -6.67 8.17
CA LYS A 66 -27.45 -5.24 8.49
C LYS A 66 -26.74 -5.02 9.83
N ILE A 67 -25.91 -3.99 9.90
CA ILE A 67 -25.20 -3.58 11.11
C ILE A 67 -25.35 -2.07 11.32
N SER A 68 -25.38 -1.63 12.58
CA SER A 68 -25.35 -0.21 12.90
C SER A 68 -24.03 0.44 12.49
N VAL A 69 -24.01 1.77 12.34
CA VAL A 69 -22.78 2.53 12.02
C VAL A 69 -21.67 2.29 13.06
N GLN A 70 -22.03 2.16 14.34
CA GLN A 70 -21.07 1.92 15.41
C GLN A 70 -20.49 0.50 15.37
N GLU A 71 -21.32 -0.49 15.01
CA GLU A 71 -20.85 -1.85 14.76
C GLU A 71 -19.99 -1.92 13.50
N ALA A 72 -20.33 -1.18 12.45
CA ALA A 72 -19.56 -1.11 11.21
C ALA A 72 -18.15 -0.57 11.46
N LYS A 73 -18.00 0.48 12.28
CA LYS A 73 -16.68 1.01 12.70
C LYS A 73 -15.87 -0.05 13.45
N LYS A 74 -16.45 -0.68 14.46
CA LYS A 74 -15.80 -1.78 15.21
C LYS A 74 -15.43 -2.97 14.31
N LEU A 75 -16.26 -3.26 13.31
CA LEU A 75 -16.02 -4.35 12.36
C LEU A 75 -14.79 -4.08 11.49
N GLN A 76 -14.55 -2.82 11.08
CA GLN A 76 -13.36 -2.50 10.27
C GLN A 76 -12.06 -2.84 10.99
N GLU A 77 -11.96 -2.52 12.29
CA GLU A 77 -10.79 -2.86 13.10
C GLU A 77 -10.65 -4.38 13.27
N LYS A 78 -11.75 -5.07 13.58
CA LYS A 78 -11.77 -6.53 13.74
C LYS A 78 -11.34 -7.25 12.47
N ILE A 79 -11.76 -6.77 11.30
CA ILE A 79 -11.38 -7.35 10.00
C ILE A 79 -9.86 -7.34 9.84
N LEU A 80 -9.17 -6.26 10.24
CA LEU A 80 -7.70 -6.22 10.12
C LEU A 80 -7.07 -7.34 10.96
N VAL A 81 -7.46 -7.46 12.23
CA VAL A 81 -6.90 -8.47 13.13
C VAL A 81 -7.26 -9.89 12.68
N SER A 82 -8.50 -10.13 12.28
CA SER A 82 -8.96 -11.46 11.88
C SER A 82 -8.36 -11.95 10.56
N HIS A 83 -7.89 -11.04 9.71
CA HIS A 83 -7.28 -11.38 8.43
C HIS A 83 -5.75 -11.38 8.49
N ALA A 84 -5.11 -10.83 9.53
CA ALA A 84 -3.67 -10.87 9.73
C ALA A 84 -3.15 -12.27 10.14
N VAL A 85 -3.53 -13.31 9.38
CA VAL A 85 -3.30 -14.74 9.65
C VAL A 85 -2.18 -15.35 8.79
N GLY A 86 -1.27 -14.51 8.29
CA GLY A 86 -0.08 -14.96 7.56
C GLY A 86 0.97 -15.67 8.44
N TYR A 87 1.80 -16.51 7.84
CA TYR A 87 2.85 -17.29 8.52
C TYR A 87 4.17 -17.36 7.73
N GLY A 88 5.21 -17.89 8.38
CA GLY A 88 6.56 -18.05 7.80
C GLY A 88 7.45 -16.82 7.99
N CYS A 89 8.57 -16.80 7.26
CA CYS A 89 9.48 -15.65 7.28
C CYS A 89 8.81 -14.40 6.69
N PHE A 90 9.31 -13.22 7.05
CA PHE A 90 8.79 -11.97 6.49
C PHE A 90 9.24 -11.77 5.05
N LEU A 91 8.38 -11.11 4.25
CA LEU A 91 8.72 -10.62 2.91
C LEU A 91 9.87 -9.62 2.96
N ASP A 92 10.60 -9.54 1.84
CA ASP A 92 11.64 -8.53 1.60
C ASP A 92 11.04 -7.12 1.67
N ASP A 93 11.77 -6.18 2.27
CA ASP A 93 11.32 -4.80 2.46
C ASP A 93 10.90 -4.13 1.14
N LYS A 94 11.58 -4.43 0.03
CA LYS A 94 11.26 -3.85 -1.27
C LYS A 94 9.89 -4.29 -1.76
N ILE A 95 9.49 -5.55 -1.49
CA ILE A 95 8.16 -6.06 -1.84
C ILE A 95 7.10 -5.33 -1.03
N VAL A 96 7.31 -5.20 0.29
CA VAL A 96 6.33 -4.54 1.17
C VAL A 96 6.20 -3.06 0.81
N ARG A 97 7.31 -2.36 0.57
CA ARG A 97 7.31 -0.96 0.13
C ARG A 97 6.60 -0.77 -1.22
N ALA A 98 6.87 -1.65 -2.19
CA ALA A 98 6.15 -1.64 -3.46
C ALA A 98 4.64 -1.85 -3.26
N ALA A 99 4.23 -2.81 -2.43
CA ALA A 99 2.83 -3.09 -2.14
C ALA A 99 2.13 -1.89 -1.47
N MET A 100 2.78 -1.25 -0.50
CA MET A 100 2.28 -0.03 0.14
C MET A 100 2.09 1.10 -0.86
N PHE A 101 3.01 1.27 -1.81
CA PHE A 101 2.92 2.30 -2.83
C PHE A 101 1.81 2.03 -3.86
N ILE A 102 1.68 0.78 -4.32
CA ILE A 102 0.59 0.36 -5.20
C ILE A 102 -0.75 0.56 -4.49
N ARG A 103 -0.86 0.19 -3.20
CA ARG A 103 -2.06 0.43 -2.39
C ARG A 103 -2.38 1.93 -2.28
N ALA A 104 -1.38 2.77 -1.98
CA ALA A 104 -1.56 4.23 -1.95
C ALA A 104 -2.06 4.77 -3.30
N ASN A 105 -1.53 4.24 -4.41
CA ASN A 105 -1.97 4.57 -5.76
C ASN A 105 -3.44 4.18 -6.00
N MET A 106 -3.81 2.93 -5.70
CA MET A 106 -5.16 2.42 -5.89
C MET A 106 -6.19 3.21 -5.08
N LEU A 107 -5.88 3.50 -3.81
CA LEU A 107 -6.73 4.32 -2.95
C LEU A 107 -6.87 5.76 -3.48
N SER A 108 -5.81 6.33 -4.05
CA SER A 108 -5.81 7.71 -4.58
C SER A 108 -6.73 7.92 -5.79
N ARG A 109 -7.17 6.85 -6.45
CA ARG A 109 -8.18 6.92 -7.53
C ARG A 109 -9.56 7.36 -7.02
N GLY A 110 -9.77 7.27 -5.70
CA GLY A 110 -10.97 7.76 -5.02
C GLY A 110 -12.19 6.84 -5.13
N TYR A 111 -12.06 5.62 -5.64
CA TYR A 111 -13.19 4.67 -5.72
C TYR A 111 -13.39 3.83 -4.46
N SER A 112 -12.43 3.87 -3.53
CA SER A 112 -12.45 3.03 -2.32
C SER A 112 -13.22 3.63 -1.15
N GLY A 113 -13.49 4.93 -1.16
CA GLY A 113 -14.23 5.62 -0.08
C GLY A 113 -13.43 5.80 1.21
N VAL A 114 -12.10 5.84 1.12
CA VAL A 114 -11.21 6.15 2.25
C VAL A 114 -11.02 7.66 2.41
N ARG A 115 -10.65 8.09 3.61
CA ARG A 115 -10.18 9.45 3.88
C ARG A 115 -8.79 9.68 3.26
N PRO A 116 -8.50 10.86 2.68
CA PRO A 116 -7.20 11.13 2.04
C PRO A 116 -6.02 11.05 3.02
N GLU A 117 -6.26 11.30 4.31
CA GLU A 117 -5.32 11.16 5.41
C GLU A 117 -4.65 9.78 5.43
N ILE A 118 -5.41 8.70 5.20
CA ILE A 118 -4.87 7.33 5.17
C ILE A 118 -3.76 7.17 4.12
N ILE A 119 -3.94 7.81 2.96
CA ILE A 119 -2.95 7.78 1.87
C ILE A 119 -1.73 8.64 2.24
N VAL A 120 -1.95 9.76 2.92
CA VAL A 120 -0.87 10.60 3.45
C VAL A 120 -0.04 9.83 4.48
N LEU A 121 -0.67 9.05 5.36
CA LEU A 121 0.03 8.20 6.32
C LEU A 121 0.85 7.10 5.63
N LEU A 122 0.30 6.43 4.61
CA LEU A 122 1.05 5.48 3.77
C LEU A 122 2.28 6.14 3.13
N CYS A 123 2.13 7.35 2.57
CA CYS A 123 3.26 8.12 2.05
C CYS A 123 4.29 8.42 3.14
N GLY A 124 3.84 8.78 4.34
CA GLY A 124 4.71 9.03 5.49
C GLY A 124 5.55 7.81 5.86
N LEU A 125 4.92 6.64 6.00
CA LEU A 125 5.62 5.39 6.30
C LEU A 125 6.67 5.06 5.23
N LEU A 126 6.31 5.19 3.95
CA LEU A 126 7.24 4.97 2.83
C LEU A 126 8.45 5.92 2.90
N ASN A 127 8.19 7.20 3.15
CA ASN A 127 9.22 8.25 3.16
C ASN A 127 10.17 8.17 4.35
N GLU A 128 9.69 7.69 5.50
CA GLU A 128 10.49 7.54 6.72
C GLU A 128 11.01 6.09 6.88
N ASN A 129 10.87 5.28 5.82
CA ASN A 129 11.31 3.89 5.75
C ASN A 129 10.81 2.99 6.90
N VAL A 130 9.54 3.17 7.29
CA VAL A 130 8.84 2.28 8.22
C VAL A 130 8.18 1.17 7.41
N VAL A 131 8.69 -0.04 7.53
CA VAL A 131 8.26 -1.18 6.69
C VAL A 131 7.54 -2.24 7.53
N PRO A 132 6.24 -2.47 7.34
CA PRO A 132 5.51 -3.53 8.04
C PRO A 132 6.17 -4.91 7.88
N CYS A 133 6.20 -5.69 8.96
CA CYS A 133 6.67 -7.08 8.91
C CYS A 133 5.54 -7.96 8.40
N VAL A 134 5.57 -8.28 7.11
CA VAL A 134 4.51 -9.03 6.43
C VAL A 134 4.95 -10.50 6.25
N PRO A 135 4.28 -11.49 6.85
CA PRO A 135 4.60 -12.90 6.63
C PRO A 135 4.44 -13.30 5.16
N ARG A 136 5.31 -14.20 4.68
CA ARG A 136 5.39 -14.62 3.28
C ARG A 136 4.19 -15.43 2.81
N TYR A 137 3.57 -16.23 3.68
CA TYR A 137 2.47 -17.11 3.33
C TYR A 137 1.16 -16.66 3.97
N GLY A 138 0.03 -16.92 3.31
CA GLY A 138 -1.31 -16.60 3.82
C GLY A 138 -2.27 -15.99 2.78
N SER A 139 -1.77 -15.57 1.61
CA SER A 139 -2.62 -15.18 0.47
C SER A 139 -2.90 -16.39 -0.43
N VAL A 140 -4.10 -16.44 -1.02
CA VAL A 140 -4.51 -17.44 -2.03
C VAL A 140 -4.63 -16.84 -3.43
N GLY A 141 -4.35 -15.55 -3.62
CA GLY A 141 -4.33 -14.87 -4.93
C GLY A 141 -5.69 -14.74 -5.66
N ALA A 142 -6.78 -15.30 -5.12
CA ALA A 142 -8.06 -15.40 -5.86
C ALA A 142 -9.01 -14.19 -5.70
N SER A 143 -8.89 -13.39 -4.64
CA SER A 143 -9.80 -12.26 -4.36
C SER A 143 -9.20 -11.13 -3.52
N GLY A 144 -7.88 -11.03 -3.51
CA GLY A 144 -7.12 -10.01 -2.81
C GLY A 144 -6.14 -10.59 -1.79
N ASP A 145 -5.05 -9.86 -1.63
CA ASP A 145 -3.94 -10.10 -0.71
C ASP A 145 -4.34 -9.77 0.74
N LEU A 146 -5.52 -10.23 1.17
CA LEU A 146 -6.16 -9.86 2.44
C LEU A 146 -5.21 -10.03 3.62
N ALA A 147 -4.56 -11.19 3.72
CA ALA A 147 -3.69 -11.48 4.84
C ALA A 147 -2.43 -10.60 4.90
N PRO A 148 -1.61 -10.53 3.84
CA PRO A 148 -0.42 -9.67 3.88
C PRO A 148 -0.77 -8.18 3.93
N LEU A 149 -1.86 -7.72 3.31
CA LEU A 149 -2.30 -6.33 3.43
C LEU A 149 -2.89 -6.01 4.81
N ALA A 150 -3.48 -6.97 5.51
CA ALA A 150 -3.91 -6.79 6.89
C ALA A 150 -2.73 -6.50 7.81
N HIS A 151 -1.59 -7.18 7.64
CA HIS A 151 -0.35 -6.87 8.37
C HIS A 151 0.15 -5.44 8.10
N ILE A 152 0.06 -4.98 6.84
CA ILE A 152 0.37 -3.58 6.49
C ILE A 152 -0.61 -2.61 7.16
N ALA A 153 -1.92 -2.89 7.05
CA ALA A 153 -2.98 -2.06 7.59
C ALA A 153 -2.90 -1.92 9.12
N LEU A 154 -2.54 -2.98 9.85
CA LEU A 154 -2.32 -2.93 11.30
C LEU A 154 -1.24 -1.91 11.69
N VAL A 155 -0.18 -1.78 10.89
CA VAL A 155 0.85 -0.76 11.09
C VAL A 155 0.31 0.62 10.71
N VAL A 156 -0.40 0.76 9.59
CA VAL A 156 -1.01 2.04 9.15
C VAL A 156 -1.95 2.64 10.19
N VAL A 157 -2.70 1.81 10.92
CA VAL A 157 -3.61 2.29 11.97
C VAL A 157 -2.93 2.43 13.33
N GLY A 158 -1.65 2.09 13.45
CA GLY A 158 -0.92 2.09 14.72
C GLY A 158 -1.48 1.10 15.74
N SER A 159 -1.89 -0.09 15.27
CA SER A 159 -2.40 -1.15 16.13
C SER A 159 -1.29 -1.81 16.94
N HIS A 160 -1.61 -2.28 18.15
CA HIS A 160 -0.71 -3.09 18.97
C HIS A 160 -0.45 -4.49 18.42
N HIS A 161 -1.26 -4.95 17.47
CA HIS A 161 -1.00 -6.18 16.71
C HIS A 161 -0.02 -5.96 15.54
N GLY A 162 0.40 -4.72 15.27
CA GLY A 162 1.31 -4.39 14.19
C GLY A 162 2.78 -4.57 14.58
N TYR A 163 3.58 -4.95 13.60
CA TYR A 163 5.04 -5.10 13.69
C TYR A 163 5.65 -4.39 12.47
N ALA A 164 6.68 -3.58 12.67
CA ALA A 164 7.37 -2.91 11.56
C ALA A 164 8.88 -2.88 11.78
N ARG A 165 9.65 -2.97 10.69
CA ARG A 165 11.08 -2.65 10.68
C ARG A 165 11.25 -1.14 10.63
N ILE A 166 11.97 -0.61 11.61
CA ILE A 166 12.40 0.80 11.69
C ILE A 166 13.90 0.79 11.98
N ASN A 167 14.69 1.45 11.15
CA ASN A 167 16.16 1.48 11.27
C ASN A 167 16.79 0.08 11.39
N GLY A 168 16.27 -0.89 10.62
CA GLY A 168 16.74 -2.28 10.62
C GLY A 168 16.30 -3.13 11.81
N ARG A 169 15.52 -2.59 12.75
CA ARG A 169 15.02 -3.32 13.94
C ARG A 169 13.52 -3.54 13.87
N THR A 170 13.08 -4.75 14.21
CA THR A 170 11.65 -5.03 14.40
C THR A 170 11.15 -4.31 15.63
N THR A 171 10.20 -3.41 15.44
CA THR A 171 9.59 -2.55 16.45
C THR A 171 8.11 -2.88 16.58
N THR A 172 7.58 -2.93 17.81
CA THR A 172 6.21 -3.39 18.10
C THR A 172 5.61 -2.61 19.27
N GLY A 173 4.33 -2.86 19.57
CA GLY A 173 3.68 -2.38 20.79
C GLY A 173 3.76 -0.85 20.97
N PHE A 174 4.09 -0.41 22.19
CA PHE A 174 4.16 1.02 22.51
C PHE A 174 5.28 1.76 21.80
N GLU A 175 6.42 1.10 21.58
CA GLU A 175 7.56 1.72 20.89
C GLU A 175 7.17 2.07 19.45
N LEU A 176 6.59 1.11 18.73
CA LEU A 176 6.06 1.34 17.38
C LEU A 176 5.03 2.46 17.40
N LYS A 177 4.08 2.40 18.35
CA LYS A 177 3.02 3.39 18.44
C LYS A 177 3.55 4.82 18.66
N ARG A 178 4.55 5.01 19.53
CA ARG A 178 5.15 6.34 19.75
C ARG A 178 5.89 6.84 18.51
N ALA A 179 6.61 5.97 17.81
CA ALA A 179 7.27 6.31 16.55
C ALA A 179 6.25 6.75 15.49
N LEU A 180 5.17 5.98 15.34
CA LEU A 180 4.09 6.27 14.39
C LEU A 180 3.35 7.57 14.74
N PHE A 181 3.07 7.84 16.02
CA PHE A 181 2.43 9.07 16.45
C PHE A 181 3.18 10.32 15.98
N ASN A 182 4.49 10.38 16.24
CA ASN A 182 5.33 11.51 15.84
C ASN A 182 5.35 11.68 14.31
N LEU A 183 5.44 10.57 13.57
CA LEU A 183 5.40 10.55 12.12
C LEU A 183 4.05 11.05 11.59
N TYR A 184 2.94 10.50 12.09
CA TYR A 184 1.59 10.83 11.62
C TYR A 184 1.25 12.29 11.88
N ARG A 185 1.57 12.79 13.07
CA ARG A 185 1.38 14.20 13.41
C ARG A 185 2.08 15.12 12.41
N LYS A 186 3.39 14.91 12.18
CA LYS A 186 4.19 15.69 11.22
C LYS A 186 3.57 15.68 9.81
N TYR A 187 3.17 14.51 9.32
CA TYR A 187 2.65 14.37 7.96
C TYR A 187 1.24 14.96 7.81
N LEU A 188 0.37 14.81 8.80
CA LEU A 188 -0.97 15.38 8.79
C LEU A 188 -0.96 16.90 8.96
N GLU A 189 -0.14 17.45 9.86
CA GLU A 189 0.01 18.91 10.04
C GLU A 189 0.47 19.58 8.72
N ASN A 190 1.44 18.97 8.04
CA ASN A 190 1.89 19.44 6.72
C ASN A 190 0.78 19.35 5.66
N PHE A 191 0.05 18.23 5.65
CA PHE A 191 -1.03 18.01 4.70
C PHE A 191 -2.18 18.99 4.89
N TYR A 192 -2.66 19.20 6.12
CA TYR A 192 -3.75 20.11 6.41
C TYR A 192 -3.39 21.57 6.15
N ARG A 193 -2.21 22.01 6.57
CA ARG A 193 -1.71 23.36 6.24
C ARG A 193 -1.70 23.63 4.73
N GLU A 194 -1.41 22.62 3.91
CA GLU A 194 -1.36 22.77 2.46
C GLU A 194 -2.70 22.57 1.73
N VAL A 195 -3.60 21.75 2.27
CA VAL A 195 -4.78 21.22 1.55
C VAL A 195 -6.10 21.51 2.25
N PHE A 196 -6.15 21.37 3.57
CA PHE A 196 -7.37 21.58 4.38
C PHE A 196 -7.02 22.39 5.65
N PRO A 197 -6.75 23.71 5.54
CA PRO A 197 -6.18 24.49 6.65
C PRO A 197 -7.09 24.62 7.89
N SER A 198 -8.39 24.28 7.74
CA SER A 198 -9.37 24.28 8.82
C SER A 198 -9.38 23.00 9.67
N LYS A 199 -8.60 21.96 9.31
CA LYS A 199 -8.52 20.70 10.06
C LYS A 199 -7.28 20.66 10.96
N ASP A 200 -7.40 20.00 12.11
CA ASP A 200 -6.28 19.71 13.01
C ASP A 200 -5.85 18.23 12.92
N ALA A 201 -4.54 17.98 12.94
CA ALA A 201 -3.99 16.62 12.88
C ALA A 201 -4.41 15.75 14.08
N LEU A 202 -4.57 16.37 15.25
CA LEU A 202 -4.94 15.69 16.49
C LEU A 202 -6.42 15.27 16.50
N ASP A 203 -7.27 15.86 15.65
CA ASP A 203 -8.65 15.39 15.48
C ASP A 203 -8.71 14.03 14.76
N PHE A 204 -7.69 13.73 13.96
CA PHE A 204 -7.60 12.47 13.22
C PHE A 204 -6.87 11.37 14.01
N ILE A 205 -5.99 11.75 14.94
CA ILE A 205 -5.17 10.82 15.73
C ILE A 205 -5.80 10.61 17.11
N ASN A 206 -6.11 9.36 17.45
CA ASN A 206 -6.62 8.96 18.75
C ASN A 206 -5.55 9.04 19.85
N LEU A 207 -5.53 10.13 20.61
CA LEU A 207 -4.56 10.34 21.68
C LEU A 207 -4.68 9.34 22.83
N ASP A 208 -5.86 8.75 23.05
CA ASP A 208 -6.03 7.71 24.07
C ASP A 208 -5.20 6.46 23.76
N ALA A 209 -4.85 6.22 22.49
CA ALA A 209 -4.02 5.10 22.10
C ALA A 209 -2.61 5.16 22.69
N LEU A 210 -2.13 6.34 23.08
CA LEU A 210 -0.86 6.52 23.77
C LEU A 210 -0.91 6.08 25.23
N LYS A 211 -2.10 6.08 25.85
CA LYS A 211 -2.33 5.64 27.23
C LYS A 211 -2.83 4.19 27.28
N ASN A 212 -3.61 3.77 26.29
CA ASN A 212 -4.19 2.44 26.20
C ASN A 212 -3.59 1.67 25.01
N PRO A 213 -2.80 0.61 25.25
CA PRO A 213 -2.14 -0.12 24.16
C PRO A 213 -3.15 -0.75 23.20
N LYS A 214 -4.35 -1.12 23.68
CA LYS A 214 -5.35 -1.82 22.87
C LYS A 214 -6.04 -0.93 21.82
N LYS A 215 -6.03 0.38 22.00
CA LYS A 215 -6.62 1.35 21.04
C LYS A 215 -5.65 1.60 19.87
N ASN A 216 -6.19 1.76 18.67
CA ASN A 216 -5.41 2.14 17.48
C ASN A 216 -5.16 3.64 17.46
N LEU A 217 -4.05 4.09 16.87
CA LEU A 217 -3.79 5.52 16.64
C LEU A 217 -4.80 6.14 15.67
N ILE A 218 -5.21 5.38 14.66
CA ILE A 218 -6.18 5.82 13.66
C ILE A 218 -7.43 4.97 13.81
N GLU A 219 -8.54 5.61 14.20
CA GLU A 219 -9.84 4.97 14.24
C GLU A 219 -10.41 4.91 12.83
N LEU A 220 -10.67 3.69 12.35
CA LEU A 220 -11.22 3.49 11.02
C LEU A 220 -12.71 3.84 10.99
N SER A 221 -13.08 4.57 9.96
CA SER A 221 -14.47 4.75 9.57
C SER A 221 -14.93 3.58 8.73
N TYR A 222 -16.24 3.50 8.46
CA TYR A 222 -16.82 2.45 7.64
C TYR A 222 -16.09 2.32 6.27
N LYS A 223 -16.05 1.09 5.73
CA LYS A 223 -15.35 0.69 4.50
C LYS A 223 -13.81 0.85 4.51
N GLU A 224 -13.21 1.56 5.45
CA GLU A 224 -11.77 1.84 5.39
C GLU A 224 -10.90 0.61 5.69
N GLY A 225 -11.34 -0.26 6.62
CA GLY A 225 -10.62 -1.50 6.93
C GLY A 225 -10.57 -2.43 5.73
N ILE A 226 -11.72 -2.68 5.10
CA ILE A 226 -11.77 -3.48 3.88
C ILE A 226 -11.04 -2.80 2.71
N ALA A 227 -11.13 -1.47 2.58
CA ALA A 227 -10.42 -0.74 1.53
C ALA A 227 -8.89 -0.80 1.67
N LEU A 228 -8.36 -0.95 2.89
CA LEU A 228 -6.92 -1.12 3.13
C LEU A 228 -6.44 -2.52 2.73
N ILE A 229 -7.28 -3.55 2.87
CA ILE A 229 -6.84 -4.94 2.69
C ILE A 229 -7.33 -5.63 1.41
N ASN A 230 -8.36 -5.09 0.75
CA ASN A 230 -8.95 -5.72 -0.42
C ASN A 230 -8.29 -5.23 -1.71
N GLY A 231 -7.44 -6.06 -2.31
CA GLY A 231 -6.81 -5.84 -3.62
C GLY A 231 -5.53 -6.66 -3.76
N THR A 232 -4.85 -6.53 -4.89
CA THR A 232 -3.80 -7.44 -5.35
C THR A 232 -2.41 -6.80 -5.33
N ASP A 233 -2.14 -5.92 -4.35
CA ASP A 233 -0.95 -5.07 -4.41
C ASP A 233 0.34 -5.82 -4.10
N VAL A 234 0.29 -6.89 -3.29
CA VAL A 234 1.48 -7.64 -2.88
C VAL A 234 1.92 -8.54 -4.02
N GLU A 235 1.00 -9.25 -4.67
CA GLU A 235 1.31 -10.00 -5.88
C GLU A 235 1.75 -9.09 -7.03
N SER A 236 1.10 -7.92 -7.21
CA SER A 236 1.52 -6.93 -8.20
C SER A 236 2.92 -6.37 -7.91
N ALA A 237 3.28 -6.17 -6.65
CA ALA A 237 4.61 -5.76 -6.24
C ALA A 237 5.66 -6.82 -6.55
N ILE A 238 5.37 -8.09 -6.25
CA ILE A 238 6.24 -9.23 -6.57
C ILE A 238 6.45 -9.31 -8.08
N LEU A 239 5.38 -9.22 -8.87
CA LEU A 239 5.45 -9.24 -10.33
C LEU A 239 6.27 -8.08 -10.88
N ALA A 240 6.03 -6.85 -10.41
CA ALA A 240 6.79 -5.68 -10.85
C ALA A 240 8.29 -5.80 -10.56
N LEU A 241 8.66 -6.27 -9.36
CA LEU A 241 10.05 -6.52 -8.99
C LEU A 241 10.66 -7.68 -9.78
N GLY A 242 9.88 -8.73 -10.04
CA GLY A 242 10.27 -9.88 -10.87
C GLY A 242 10.58 -9.45 -12.30
N LEU A 243 9.67 -8.71 -12.95
CA LEU A 243 9.84 -8.17 -14.29
C LEU A 243 11.07 -7.26 -14.39
N HIS A 244 11.27 -6.39 -13.40
CA HIS A 244 12.47 -5.54 -13.36
C HIS A 244 13.77 -6.36 -13.29
N ARG A 245 13.80 -7.42 -12.46
CA ARG A 245 14.97 -8.31 -12.37
C ARG A 245 15.19 -9.10 -13.67
N ILE A 246 14.12 -9.63 -14.27
CA ILE A 246 14.18 -10.37 -15.54
C ILE A 246 14.72 -9.47 -16.66
N SER A 247 14.24 -8.23 -16.75
CA SER A 247 14.75 -7.27 -17.74
C SER A 247 16.26 -7.06 -17.60
N ASN A 248 16.77 -6.89 -16.37
CA ASN A 248 18.20 -6.78 -16.13
C ASN A 248 18.96 -8.07 -16.50
N LEU A 249 18.39 -9.24 -16.18
CA LEU A 249 19.00 -10.54 -16.51
C LEU A 249 19.08 -10.78 -18.02
N ILE A 250 18.07 -10.40 -18.78
CA ILE A 250 18.08 -10.48 -20.25
C ILE A 250 19.22 -9.62 -20.81
N GLU A 251 19.39 -8.39 -20.32
CA GLU A 251 20.49 -7.52 -20.75
C GLU A 251 21.88 -8.09 -20.40
N TRP A 252 22.03 -8.71 -19.23
CA TRP A 252 23.26 -9.41 -18.88
C TRP A 252 23.50 -10.66 -19.72
N SER A 253 22.43 -11.41 -20.02
CA SER A 253 22.50 -12.60 -20.89
C SER A 253 22.97 -12.24 -22.29
N LYS A 254 22.48 -11.13 -22.87
CA LYS A 254 22.94 -10.63 -24.17
C LYS A 254 24.44 -10.33 -24.17
N LYS A 255 24.92 -9.61 -23.15
CA LYS A 255 26.35 -9.28 -23.01
C LYS A 255 27.21 -10.52 -22.85
N ALA A 256 26.78 -11.48 -22.04
CA ALA A 256 27.47 -12.75 -21.87
C ALA A 256 27.51 -13.58 -23.18
N LEU A 257 26.42 -13.55 -23.95
CA LEU A 257 26.36 -14.19 -25.26
C LEU A 257 27.36 -13.54 -26.24
N CYS A 258 27.41 -12.20 -26.33
CA CYS A 258 28.38 -11.50 -27.16
C CYS A 258 29.82 -11.92 -26.85
N LEU A 259 30.21 -11.90 -25.56
CA LEU A 259 31.54 -12.33 -25.12
C LEU A 259 31.84 -13.79 -25.47
N SER A 260 30.83 -14.66 -25.37
CA SER A 260 30.99 -16.09 -25.69
C SER A 260 31.19 -16.29 -27.19
N ILE A 261 30.45 -15.56 -28.04
CA ILE A 261 30.59 -15.59 -29.50
C ILE A 261 31.98 -15.10 -29.91
N GLU A 262 32.46 -14.00 -29.32
CA GLU A 262 33.82 -13.49 -29.57
C GLU A 262 34.88 -14.53 -29.21
N ALA A 263 34.76 -15.16 -28.04
CA ALA A 263 35.72 -16.16 -27.56
C ALA A 263 35.83 -17.39 -28.48
N ILE A 264 34.73 -17.83 -29.08
CA ILE A 264 34.71 -18.97 -30.00
C ILE A 264 34.91 -18.57 -31.47
N ARG A 265 35.09 -17.27 -31.76
CA ARG A 265 35.11 -16.72 -33.13
C ARG A 265 33.86 -17.12 -33.93
N GLY A 266 32.70 -16.99 -33.30
CA GLY A 266 31.41 -17.40 -33.87
C GLY A 266 31.00 -16.57 -35.09
N ILE A 267 30.14 -17.16 -35.91
CA ILE A 267 29.59 -16.55 -37.14
C ILE A 267 28.53 -15.53 -36.75
N LEU A 268 28.63 -14.31 -37.29
CA LEU A 268 27.73 -13.20 -36.96
C LEU A 268 26.57 -13.02 -37.94
N ASP A 269 26.63 -13.64 -39.11
CA ASP A 269 25.61 -13.53 -40.18
C ASP A 269 24.19 -13.92 -39.71
N ALA A 270 24.10 -14.80 -38.71
CA ALA A 270 22.81 -15.18 -38.10
C ALA A 270 22.14 -14.03 -37.32
N PHE A 271 22.88 -12.98 -36.97
CA PHE A 271 22.39 -11.78 -36.28
C PHE A 271 22.21 -10.60 -37.23
N ASP A 272 22.37 -10.79 -38.53
CA ASP A 272 22.16 -9.75 -39.53
C ASP A 272 20.70 -9.25 -39.46
N PRO A 273 20.47 -7.91 -39.38
CA PRO A 273 19.12 -7.36 -39.34
C PRO A 273 18.24 -7.76 -40.52
N GLU A 274 18.79 -7.94 -41.73
CA GLU A 274 18.04 -8.40 -42.90
C GLU A 274 17.58 -9.84 -42.70
N VAL A 275 18.45 -10.73 -42.22
CA VAL A 275 18.11 -12.14 -41.94
C VAL A 275 17.06 -12.25 -40.84
N ILE A 276 17.19 -11.47 -39.76
CA ILE A 276 16.21 -11.46 -38.66
C ILE A 276 14.86 -10.94 -39.14
N SER A 277 14.83 -9.91 -39.98
CA SER A 277 13.58 -9.30 -40.46
C SER A 277 12.68 -10.28 -41.24
N LEU A 278 13.27 -11.32 -41.85
CA LEU A 278 12.54 -12.38 -42.56
C LEU A 278 11.75 -13.30 -41.61
N LEU A 279 12.05 -13.30 -40.32
CA LEU A 279 11.42 -14.20 -39.32
C LEU A 279 10.09 -13.67 -38.75
N ASN A 280 9.64 -12.47 -39.14
CA ASN A 280 8.37 -11.84 -38.71
C ASN A 280 8.15 -11.85 -37.18
N SER A 281 9.20 -11.61 -36.40
CA SER A 281 9.11 -11.44 -34.94
C SER A 281 9.51 -10.02 -34.55
N ASP A 282 8.65 -9.35 -33.78
CA ASP A 282 8.92 -8.04 -33.14
C ASP A 282 9.96 -8.13 -32.02
#